data_AF-A0A2D8T9Y6-F1
#
_entry.id   AF-A0A2D8T9Y6-F1
#
_cell.length_a   1.000
_cell.length_b   1.000
_cell.length_c   1.000
_cell.angle_alpha   90.00
_cell.angle_beta   90.00
_cell.angle_gamma   90.00
#
_symmetry.space_group_name_H-M   'P 1'
#
loop_
_entity.id
_entity.type
_entity.pdbx_description
1 polymer ?
#
loop_
_entity_poly.entity_id
_entity_poly.type
_entity_poly.pdbx_seq_one_letter_code
_entity_poly.pdbx_strand_id
1 'polypeptide(L)' 'VPAHMRASASATFLLINNLVGLGLGSWAVGSLSDALAPAYGQEALRYAIVAALGFYLLAGLFMAVAGKALRRDWVAA' A
#
# COMPACT_ATOMS: atom_id res chain seq x y z
N VAL A 1 16.39 -3.27 16.13
CA VAL A 1 15.66 -4.54 16.43
C VAL A 1 16.64 -5.57 16.98
N PRO A 2 16.42 -6.11 18.20
CA PRO A 2 17.25 -7.17 18.79
C PRO A 2 17.34 -8.42 17.89
N ALA A 3 18.44 -9.18 17.93
CA ALA A 3 18.74 -10.24 16.95
C ALA A 3 17.63 -11.31 16.80
N HIS A 4 16.94 -11.67 17.89
CA HIS A 4 15.87 -12.68 17.87
C HIS A 4 14.55 -12.17 17.27
N MET A 5 14.29 -10.86 17.30
CA MET A 5 13.06 -10.25 16.78
C MET A 5 13.16 -9.90 15.29
N ARG A 6 14.35 -9.97 14.70
CA ARG A 6 14.55 -9.71 13.28
C ARG A 6 13.82 -10.72 12.40
N ALA A 7 13.81 -11.98 12.80
CA ALA A 7 13.15 -13.04 12.05
C ALA A 7 11.62 -12.82 12.00
N SER A 8 10.99 -12.52 13.14
CA SER A 8 9.55 -12.22 13.17
C SER A 8 9.22 -10.91 12.46
N ALA A 9 10.04 -9.85 12.64
CA ALA A 9 9.85 -8.59 11.94
C ALA A 9 9.89 -8.76 10.41
N SER A 10 10.87 -9.52 9.89
CA SER A 10 10.94 -9.83 8.46
C SER A 10 9.78 -10.70 7.99
N ALA A 11 9.35 -11.69 8.77
CA ALA A 11 8.22 -12.55 8.44
C ALA A 11 6.91 -11.74 8.34
N THR A 12 6.64 -10.88 9.32
CA THR A 12 5.46 -9.99 9.30
C THR A 12 5.56 -8.97 8.16
N PHE A 13 6.74 -8.39 7.93
CA PHE A 13 6.95 -7.47 6.81
C PHE A 13 6.66 -8.14 5.47
N LEU A 14 7.21 -9.32 5.23
CA LEU A 14 6.99 -10.10 4.02
C LEU A 14 5.54 -10.54 3.89
N LEU A 15 4.90 -10.99 4.97
CA LEU A 15 3.48 -11.36 4.97
C LEU A 15 2.63 -10.17 4.52
N ILE A 16 2.84 -8.99 5.10
CA ILE A 16 2.09 -7.78 4.73
C ILE A 16 2.38 -7.40 3.28
N ASN A 17 3.65 -7.35 2.87
CA ASN A 17 4.02 -6.96 1.51
C ASN A 17 3.42 -7.90 0.45
N ASN A 18 3.50 -9.21 0.68
CA ASN A 18 3.05 -10.19 -0.30
C ASN A 18 1.53 -10.37 -0.26
N LEU A 19 0.92 -10.49 0.92
CA LEU A 19 -0.52 -10.76 1.01
C LEU A 19 -1.35 -9.49 0.76
N VAL A 20 -0.98 -8.37 1.38
CA VAL A 20 -1.71 -7.10 1.25
C VAL A 20 -1.25 -6.34 0.01
N GLY A 21 0.05 -6.20 -0.20
CA GLY A 21 0.58 -5.46 -1.34
C GLY A 21 0.26 -6.17 -2.67
N LEU A 22 0.74 -7.40 -2.84
CA LEU A 22 0.54 -8.13 -4.11
C LEU A 22 -0.84 -8.78 -4.18
N GLY A 23 -1.30 -9.46 -3.13
CA GLY A 23 -2.59 -10.15 -3.13
C GLY A 23 -3.77 -9.19 -3.25
N LEU A 24 -4.03 -8.41 -2.18
CA LEU A 24 -5.15 -7.47 -2.16
C LEU A 24 -4.99 -6.36 -3.20
N GLY A 25 -3.77 -5.88 -3.46
CA GLY A 25 -3.50 -4.87 -4.49
C GLY A 25 -3.88 -5.36 -5.89
N SER A 26 -3.46 -6.57 -6.29
CA SER A 26 -3.81 -7.11 -7.62
C SER A 26 -5.31 -7.37 -7.76
N TRP A 27 -5.96 -7.86 -6.69
CA TRP A 27 -7.41 -8.07 -6.68
C TRP A 27 -8.19 -6.74 -6.77
N ALA A 28 -7.74 -5.69 -6.08
CA ALA A 28 -8.36 -4.37 -6.13
C ALA A 28 -8.20 -3.74 -7.52
N VAL A 29 -7.00 -3.81 -8.12
CA VAL A 29 -6.77 -3.30 -9.48
C VAL A 29 -7.59 -4.08 -10.52
N GLY A 30 -7.67 -5.41 -10.37
CA GLY A 30 -8.48 -6.27 -11.24
C GLY A 30 -9.96 -5.94 -11.16
N SER A 31 -10.53 -5.90 -9.95
CA SER A 31 -11.95 -5.57 -9.74
C SER A 31 -12.30 -4.15 -10.21
N LEU A 32 -11.40 -3.19 -10.04
CA LEU A 32 -11.58 -1.84 -10.56
C LEU A 32 -11.50 -1.81 -12.09
N SER A 33 -10.59 -2.56 -12.70
CA SER A 33 -10.51 -2.72 -14.16
C SER A 33 -11.79 -3.34 -14.72
N ASP A 34 -12.32 -4.38 -14.09
CA ASP A 34 -13.57 -5.04 -14.51
C ASP A 34 -14.77 -4.11 -14.36
N ALA A 35 -14.81 -3.28 -13.32
CA ALA A 35 -15.87 -2.28 -13.13
C ALA A 35 -15.80 -1.14 -14.17
N LEU A 36 -14.60 -0.79 -14.65
CA LEU A 36 -14.41 0.24 -15.68
C LEU A 36 -14.50 -0.31 -17.11
N ALA A 37 -14.38 -1.63 -17.31
CA ALA A 37 -14.42 -2.28 -18.62
C ALA A 37 -15.70 -1.96 -19.44
N PRO A 38 -16.92 -1.88 -18.85
CA PRO A 38 -18.13 -1.53 -19.60
C PRO A 38 -18.12 -0.12 -20.18
N ALA A 39 -17.42 0.82 -19.53
CA ALA A 39 -17.39 2.24 -19.92
C ALA A 39 -16.15 2.60 -20.75
N TYR A 40 -15.02 1.94 -20.51
CA TYR A 40 -13.72 2.33 -21.07
C TYR A 40 -13.03 1.23 -21.91
N GLY A 41 -13.57 0.02 -21.97
CA GLY A 41 -13.04 -1.06 -22.80
C GLY A 41 -11.54 -1.32 -22.57
N GLN A 42 -10.71 -1.11 -23.61
CA GLN A 42 -9.25 -1.30 -23.55
C GLN A 42 -8.54 -0.30 -22.64
N GLU A 43 -9.12 0.87 -22.38
CA GLU A 43 -8.55 1.88 -21.49
C GLU A 43 -8.78 1.59 -20.00
N ALA A 44 -9.66 0.63 -19.67
CA ALA A 44 -10.06 0.36 -18.28
C ALA A 44 -8.87 0.01 -17.38
N LEU A 45 -7.94 -0.82 -17.87
CA LEU A 45 -6.73 -1.18 -17.15
C LEU A 45 -5.84 0.03 -16.89
N ARG A 46 -5.73 0.93 -17.88
CA ARG A 46 -4.95 2.18 -17.74
C ARG A 46 -5.54 3.04 -16.62
N TYR A 47 -6.85 3.23 -16.62
CA TYR A 47 -7.52 4.01 -15.57
C TYR A 47 -7.43 3.34 -14.19
N ALA A 48 -7.51 2.00 -14.11
CA ALA A 48 -7.32 1.27 -12.87
C ALA A 48 -5.90 1.48 -12.29
N ILE A 49 -4.86 1.45 -13.13
CA ILE A 49 -3.48 1.74 -12.72
C ILE A 49 -3.32 3.19 -12.28
N VAL A 50 -3.92 4.16 -12.99
CA VAL A 50 -3.89 5.58 -12.60
C VAL A 50 -4.60 5.80 -11.26
N ALA A 51 -5.73 5.14 -11.02
CA ALA A 51 -6.41 5.18 -9.73
C ALA A 51 -5.55 4.58 -8.61
N ALA A 52 -4.84 3.48 -8.88
CA ALA A 52 -3.87 2.89 -7.94
C ALA A 52 -2.69 3.83 -7.66
N LEU A 53 -2.23 4.60 -8.65
CA LEU A 53 -1.23 5.67 -8.46
C LEU A 53 -1.75 6.77 -7.53
N GLY A 54 -3.03 7.13 -7.62
CA GLY A 54 -3.67 8.05 -6.68
C GLY A 54 -3.62 7.58 -5.22
N PHE A 55 -3.71 6.27 -4.98
CA PHE A 55 -3.56 5.68 -3.64
C PHE A 55 -2.17 5.93 -3.02
N TYR A 56 -1.11 6.08 -3.83
CA TYR A 56 0.21 6.44 -3.33
C TYR A 56 0.27 7.86 -2.77
N LEU A 57 -0.54 8.79 -3.28
CA LEU A 57 -0.65 10.13 -2.70
C LEU A 57 -1.26 10.06 -1.29
N LEU A 58 -2.28 9.20 -1.11
CA LEU A 58 -2.89 8.94 0.18
C LEU A 58 -1.89 8.27 1.15
N ALA A 59 -1.12 7.30 0.67
CA ALA A 59 -0.04 6.69 1.43
C ALA A 59 1.04 7.72 1.84
N GLY A 60 1.42 8.61 0.93
CA GLY A 60 2.34 9.72 1.20
C GLY A 60 1.79 10.67 2.26
N LEU A 61 0.49 11.01 2.20
CA LEU A 61 -0.18 11.82 3.21
C LEU A 61 -0.15 11.12 4.58
N PHE A 62 -0.49 9.84 4.65
CA PHE A 62 -0.42 9.08 5.91
C PHE A 62 1.01 9.04 6.44
N MET A 63 2.02 8.85 5.59
CA MET A 63 3.42 8.86 6.01
C MET A 63 3.88 10.24 6.47
N ALA A 64 3.40 11.33 5.86
CA ALA A 64 3.68 12.69 6.29
C ALA A 64 3.06 13.01 7.66
N VAL A 65 1.82 12.55 7.91
CA VAL A 65 1.15 12.68 9.21
C VAL A 65 1.82 11.82 10.27
N ALA A 66 2.09 10.55 9.96
CA ALA A 66 2.81 9.63 10.84
C ALA A 66 4.21 10.16 11.16
N GLY A 67 4.91 10.77 10.21
CA GLY A 67 6.22 11.39 10.41
C GLY A 67 6.20 12.63 11.31
N LYS A 68 5.05 13.24 11.57
CA LYS A 68 4.88 14.26 12.64
C LYS A 68 4.66 13.61 14.00
N ALA A 69 3.87 12.54 14.06
CA ALA A 69 3.65 11.76 15.28
C ALA A 69 4.96 11.12 15.79
N LEU A 70 5.72 10.51 14.87
CA LEU A 70 7.00 9.86 15.19
C LEU A 70 8.04 10.85 15.72
N ARG A 71 8.08 12.07 15.17
CA ARG A 71 8.97 13.15 15.65
C ARG A 71 8.63 13.61 17.06
N ARG A 72 7.37 13.52 17.46
CA ARG A 72 6.90 13.89 18.80
C ARG A 72 7.31 12.86 19.84
N ASP A 73 7.31 11.58 19.48
CA ASP A 73 7.70 10.48 20.38
C ASP A 73 9.22 10.24 20.41
N TRP A 74 9.97 10.77 19.44
CA TRP A 74 11.43 10.59 19.35
C TRP A 74 12.24 11.31 20.45
N VAL A 75 11.67 12.31 21.14
CA VAL A 75 12.36 13.05 22.21
C VAL A 75 12.28 12.32 23.57
N ALA A 76 11.47 11.25 23.69
CA ALA A 76 11.27 10.54 24.94
C ALA A 76 11.94 9.14 25.00
N ALA A 77 12.82 8.81 24.06
CA ALA A 77 13.57 7.55 24.03
C ALA A 77 15.04 7.75 24.41
#